data_AF-A0A381P5K2-F1
#
_entry.id   AF-A0A381P5K2-F1
#
_cell.length_a   1.000
_cell.length_b   1.000
_cell.length_c   1.000
_cell.angle_alpha   90.00
_cell.angle_beta   90.00
_cell.angle_gamma   90.00
#
_symmetry.space_group_name_H-M   'P 1'
#
loop_
_entity.id
_entity.type
_entity.pdbx_description
1 polymer ?
#
loop_
_entity_poly.entity_id
_entity_poly.type
_entity_poly.pdbx_seq_one_letter_code
_entity_poly.pdbx_strand_id
1 'polypeptide(L)'
;VIAVHFTSRHFDLEPVLQLMGWYFDMEAANIYGPGGRPSAYPADWMLLTTNRAFLKKSLIAEAAILEPVSDKQIRTWTDDYSELFQVLMF
;
A
#
# COMPACT_ATOMS: atom_id res chain seq x y z
N VAL A 1 -0.85 3.86 -13.32
CA VAL A 1 -0.41 2.99 -12.21
C VAL A 1 0.67 3.73 -11.47
N ILE A 2 0.53 3.86 -10.16
CA ILE A 2 1.54 4.37 -9.24
C ILE A 2 2.00 3.16 -8.42
N ALA A 3 3.31 2.98 -8.29
CA ALA A 3 3.89 1.97 -7.41
C ALA A 3 4.58 2.70 -6.26
N VAL A 4 4.06 2.52 -5.06
CA VAL A 4 4.58 3.15 -3.84
C VAL A 4 5.36 2.12 -3.07
N HIS A 5 6.67 2.34 -2.91
CA HIS A 5 7.49 1.58 -1.96
C HIS A 5 7.26 2.16 -0.56
N PHE A 6 6.76 1.36 0.38
CA PHE A 6 6.36 1.87 1.70
C PHE A 6 6.95 1.08 2.89
N THR A 7 7.95 0.25 2.64
CA THR A 7 8.64 -0.52 3.70
C THR A 7 9.14 0.37 4.82
N SER A 8 8.65 0.11 6.02
CA SER A 8 9.00 0.87 7.22
C SER A 8 8.98 -0.05 8.44
N ARG A 9 9.92 0.19 9.37
CA ARG A 9 9.93 -0.48 10.68
C ARG A 9 9.15 0.27 11.74
N HIS A 10 8.69 1.48 11.43
CA HIS A 10 8.12 2.40 12.42
C HIS A 10 6.67 2.77 12.10
N PHE A 11 6.29 2.70 10.82
CA PHE A 11 5.00 3.20 10.34
C PHE A 11 4.27 2.16 9.50
N ASP A 12 3.02 1.91 9.85
CA ASP A 12 2.06 1.17 9.05
C ASP A 12 1.35 2.14 8.09
N LEU A 13 1.92 2.31 6.91
CA LEU A 13 1.42 3.24 5.89
C LEU A 13 0.35 2.63 4.98
N GLU A 14 0.12 1.32 5.07
CA GLU A 14 -0.90 0.63 4.28
C GLU A 14 -2.29 1.28 4.39
N PRO A 15 -2.86 1.54 5.60
CA PRO A 15 -4.16 2.17 5.70
C PRO A 15 -4.18 3.53 5.01
N VAL A 16 -3.11 4.33 5.12
CA VAL A 16 -3.00 5.65 4.47
C VAL A 16 -3.08 5.50 2.95
N LEU A 17 -2.34 4.53 2.39
CA LEU A 17 -2.32 4.28 0.96
C LEU A 17 -3.65 3.70 0.44
N GLN A 18 -4.32 2.85 1.22
CA GLN A 18 -5.67 2.36 0.91
C GLN A 18 -6.68 3.53 0.88
N LEU A 19 -6.62 4.42 1.87
CA LEU A 19 -7.48 5.60 1.95
C LEU A 19 -7.22 6.59 0.82
N MET A 20 -5.96 6.78 0.42
CA MET A 20 -5.61 7.55 -0.77
C MET A 20 -6.18 6.94 -2.04
N GLY A 21 -6.11 5.61 -2.16
CA GLY A 21 -6.75 4.87 -3.25
C GLY A 21 -8.24 5.20 -3.34
N TRP A 22 -8.96 5.05 -2.23
CA TRP A 22 -10.37 5.42 -2.14
C TRP A 22 -10.65 6.88 -2.49
N TYR A 23 -9.88 7.82 -1.92
CA TYR A 23 -10.07 9.26 -2.11
C TYR A 23 -9.89 9.69 -3.58
N PHE A 24 -8.99 9.04 -4.32
CA PHE A 24 -8.71 9.35 -5.72
C PHE A 24 -9.36 8.38 -6.73
N ASP A 25 -10.36 7.59 -6.31
CA ASP A 25 -11.04 6.57 -7.14
C ASP A 25 -10.07 5.59 -7.83
N MET A 26 -9.05 5.16 -7.10
CA MET A 26 -8.07 4.16 -7.51
C MET A 26 -8.27 2.86 -6.74
N GLU A 27 -8.08 1.73 -7.43
CA GLU A 27 -7.94 0.44 -6.77
C GLU A 27 -6.51 0.27 -6.24
N ALA A 28 -6.40 -0.39 -5.10
CA ALA A 28 -5.18 -0.65 -4.37
C ALA A 28 -4.87 -2.15 -4.36
N ALA A 29 -3.60 -2.52 -4.56
CA ALA A 29 -3.11 -3.88 -4.37
C ALA A 29 -1.78 -3.84 -3.61
N ASN A 30 -1.77 -4.45 -2.43
CA ASN A 30 -0.57 -4.62 -1.62
C ASN A 30 0.24 -5.82 -2.14
N ILE A 31 1.55 -5.63 -2.34
CA ILE A 31 2.47 -6.58 -2.91
C ILE A 31 3.70 -6.67 -2.02
N TYR A 32 3.99 -7.87 -1.51
CA TYR A 32 5.25 -8.15 -0.83
C TYR A 32 6.28 -8.72 -1.81
N GLY A 33 7.39 -8.02 -1.96
CA GLY A 33 8.55 -8.46 -2.73
C GLY A 33 9.59 -9.09 -1.80
N PRO A 34 9.80 -10.42 -1.80
CA PRO A 34 10.70 -11.09 -0.85
C PRO A 34 12.20 -10.82 -1.08
N GLY A 35 12.58 -10.16 -2.17
CA GLY A 35 13.97 -10.04 -2.62
C GLY A 35 14.42 -11.29 -3.38
N GLY A 36 14.94 -11.11 -4.60
CA GLY A 36 15.31 -12.22 -5.50
C GLY A 36 16.79 -12.57 -5.54
N ARG A 37 17.64 -11.88 -4.76
CA ARG A 37 19.09 -12.08 -4.71
C ARG A 37 19.58 -11.93 -3.27
N PRO A 38 20.74 -12.49 -2.91
CA PRO A 38 21.27 -12.42 -1.53
C PRO A 38 21.45 -10.99 -0.98
N SER A 39 21.62 -10.00 -1.86
CA SER A 39 21.77 -8.59 -1.51
C SER A 39 20.47 -7.78 -1.58
N ALA A 40 19.35 -8.39 -1.99
CA ALA A 40 18.07 -7.70 -2.12
C ALA A 40 17.29 -7.84 -0.81
N TYR A 41 16.92 -6.69 -0.22
CA TYR A 41 16.04 -6.67 0.94
C TYR A 41 14.59 -6.86 0.51
N PRO A 42 13.76 -7.52 1.36
CA PRO A 42 12.32 -7.54 1.15
C PRO A 42 11.74 -6.13 1.16
N ALA A 43 10.65 -5.95 0.42
CA ALA A 43 9.98 -4.67 0.29
C ALA A 43 8.47 -4.81 0.10
N ASP A 44 7.74 -3.97 0.80
CA ASP A 44 6.30 -3.75 0.68
C ASP A 44 6.01 -2.66 -0.36
N TRP A 45 5.09 -2.99 -1.27
CA TRP A 45 4.67 -2.13 -2.37
C TRP A 45 3.15 -2.00 -2.44
N MET A 46 2.66 -0.79 -2.64
CA MET A 46 1.26 -0.56 -2.98
C MET A 46 1.14 -0.15 -4.44
N LEU A 47 0.36 -0.90 -5.21
CA LEU A 47 -0.04 -0.52 -6.56
C LEU A 47 -1.36 0.24 -6.49
N LEU A 48 -1.37 1.50 -6.91
CA LEU A 48 -2.57 2.34 -7.01
C LEU A 48 -2.87 2.63 -8.48
N THR A 49 -4.10 2.37 -8.92
CA THR A 49 -4.47 2.60 -10.33
C THR A 49 -5.96 2.74 -10.55
N THR A 50 -6.34 3.62 -11.48
CA THR A 50 -7.70 3.66 -12.05
C THR A 50 -7.93 2.56 -13.10
N ASN A 51 -6.86 1.97 -13.64
CA ASN A 51 -6.93 0.86 -14.60
C ASN A 51 -7.11 -0.47 -13.85
N ARG A 52 -8.36 -0.85 -13.59
CA ARG A 52 -8.73 -2.10 -12.91
C ARG A 52 -8.27 -3.36 -13.65
N ALA A 53 -8.22 -3.31 -14.98
CA ALA A 53 -7.76 -4.44 -15.78
C ALA A 53 -6.26 -4.73 -15.59
N PHE A 54 -5.48 -3.73 -15.18
CA PHE A 54 -4.07 -3.92 -14.84
C PHE A 54 -3.91 -4.81 -13.60
N LEU A 55 -4.68 -4.58 -12.53
CA LEU A 55 -4.60 -5.39 -11.30
C LEU A 55 -5.09 -6.82 -11.49
N LYS A 56 -6.00 -7.04 -12.44
CA LYS A 56 -6.54 -8.37 -12.77
C LYS A 56 -5.59 -9.26 -13.58
N LYS A 57 -4.42 -8.77 -13.99
CA LYS A 57 -3.41 -9.61 -14.63
C LYS A 57 -2.95 -10.68 -13.64
N SER A 58 -2.85 -11.93 -14.07
CA SER A 58 -2.55 -13.08 -13.22
C SER A 58 -1.36 -12.85 -12.29
N LEU A 59 -0.22 -12.38 -12.81
CA LEU A 59 0.98 -12.10 -12.02
C LEU A 59 0.77 -11.07 -10.89
N ILE A 60 -0.14 -10.11 -11.06
CA ILE A 60 -0.43 -9.09 -10.05
C ILE A 60 -1.47 -9.61 -9.07
N ALA A 61 -2.55 -10.20 -9.57
CA ALA A 61 -3.62 -10.74 -8.74
C ALA A 61 -3.13 -11.88 -7.82
N GLU A 62 -2.21 -12.73 -8.30
CA GLU A 62 -1.60 -13.81 -7.52
C GLU A 62 -0.60 -13.31 -6.47
N ALA A 63 0.05 -12.17 -6.73
CA ALA A 63 1.00 -11.56 -5.80
C ALA A 63 0.32 -10.63 -4.78
N ALA A 64 -0.93 -10.22 -5.04
CA ALA A 64 -1.69 -9.34 -4.17
C ALA A 64 -2.01 -10.01 -2.84
N ILE A 65 -1.64 -9.34 -1.76
CA ILE A 65 -2.01 -9.75 -0.42
C ILE A 65 -3.50 -9.44 -0.22
N LEU A 66 -4.28 -10.47 0.09
CA LEU A 66 -5.68 -10.34 0.46
C LEU A 66 -5.77 -10.06 1.96
N GLU A 67 -5.47 -8.83 2.35
CA GLU A 67 -5.72 -8.37 3.71
C GLU A 67 -7.08 -7.68 3.80
N PRO A 68 -7.83 -7.88 4.90
CA PRO A 68 -9.01 -7.09 5.16
C PRO A 68 -8.62 -5.62 5.23
N VAL A 69 -9.43 -4.75 4.62
CA VAL A 69 -9.26 -3.29 4.71
C VAL A 69 -9.13 -2.93 6.19
N SER A 70 -8.10 -2.16 6.52
CA SER A 70 -7.84 -1.80 7.91
C SER A 70 -9.04 -1.07 8.52
N ASP A 71 -9.53 -1.54 9.66
CA ASP A 71 -10.59 -0.85 10.44
C ASP A 71 -10.06 0.41 11.14
N LYS A 72 -8.77 0.75 10.99
CA LYS A 72 -8.20 1.97 11.56
C LYS A 72 -8.91 3.19 10.97
N GLN A 73 -9.60 3.95 11.82
CA GLN A 73 -10.15 5.26 11.48
C GLN A 73 -9.04 6.28 11.34
N ILE A 74 -8.33 6.24 10.20
CA ILE A 74 -7.34 7.24 9.84
C ILE A 74 -7.98 8.33 8.97
N ARG A 75 -7.52 9.57 9.13
CA ARG A 75 -7.91 10.67 8.26
C ARG A 75 -7.03 10.70 7.02
N THR A 76 -7.57 11.12 5.88
CA THR A 76 -6.80 11.29 4.64
C THR A 76 -5.69 12.29 4.89
N TRP A 77 -4.44 11.89 4.60
CA TRP A 77 -3.31 12.80 4.70
C TRP A 77 -3.30 13.76 3.51
N THR A 78 -2.93 15.00 3.77
CA THR A 78 -2.72 16.06 2.80
C THR A 78 -1.47 16.84 3.19
N ASP A 79 -1.09 17.83 2.38
CA ASP A 79 -0.03 18.77 2.78
C ASP A 79 -0.39 19.51 4.10
N ASP A 80 -1.67 19.82 4.29
CA ASP A 80 -2.20 20.48 5.50
C ASP A 80 -2.41 19.54 6.70
N TYR A 81 -2.35 18.22 6.50
CA TYR A 81 -2.61 17.24 7.56
C TYR A 81 -1.81 15.96 7.35
N SER A 82 -0.80 15.71 8.19
CA SER A 82 -0.03 14.47 8.22
C SER A 82 0.32 14.12 9.67
N GLU A 83 -0.52 13.31 10.30
CA GLU A 83 -0.40 12.93 11.72
C GLU A 83 0.21 11.52 11.82
N LEU A 84 1.44 11.41 12.32
CA LEU A 84 2.22 10.17 12.32
C LEU A 84 1.83 9.18 13.44
N PHE A 85 1.26 9.63 14.55
CA PHE A 85 0.92 8.78 15.70
C PHE A 85 -0.11 7.71 15.34
N GLN A 86 -1.08 8.02 14.46
CA GLN A 86 -2.10 7.08 13.97
C GLN A 86 -1.52 5.87 13.21
N VAL A 87 -0.30 6.00 12.68
CA VAL A 87 0.34 4.97 11.86
C VAL A 87 1.55 4.36 12.55
N LEU A 88 1.85 4.69 13.80
CA LEU A 88 2.97 4.06 14.51
C LEU A 88 2.72 2.57 14.75
N MET A 89 3.79 1.79 14.65
CA MET A 89 3.84 0.38 15.06
C MET A 89 4.59 0.26 16.39
N PHE A 90 4.07 -0.56 17.32
CA PHE A 90 4.66 -0.85 18.63
C PHE A 90 5.15 -2.29 18.72
#